data_AF-A0A7W1TUV1-F1
#
_entry.id   AF-A0A7W1TUV1-F1
#
_cell.length_a   1.000
_cell.length_b   1.000
_cell.length_c   1.000
_cell.angle_alpha   90.00
_cell.angle_beta   90.00
_cell.angle_gamma   90.00
#
_symmetry.space_group_name_H-M   'P 1'
#
loop_
_entity.id
_entity.type
_entity.pdbx_description
1 polymer ?
#
loop_
_entity_poly.entity_id
_entity_poly.type
_entity_poly.pdbx_seq_one_letter_code
_entity_poly.pdbx_strand_id
1 'polypeptide(L)'
;MRIRFVSVAALIVLASAAVSSAQETRVTPRALDGLRQWDQRVAAGVRAGDLRRRSVRADTLVPGRSHERFDQYFRGVRVYGADLARQIDERGQTVSVFGTLYEHIAIPATPTLTQAEAKQRIEALGGDTLGDSRQPELLILPTGDGAFALTWHERIFSPSAGTLMAYFIDAHTGAVVKARNEIKTQGTVGSGTGVLGDTKKVSVSPSGGQFFALDGLRPPDILTFDMKGNVSRVIAFLNGQISLGQADLATDADNTWTDTAAVDAHAYAGFTYDYFFKRYGRRGLDNRDLRILSLVHPVRRQDVLSQPPFIIGLFYLNAAYFGDGVMMYGEGLPAGFTAGGQVWDYVAGALDIVAHELTHGVTDYSSGLIYENEPGALNEAFSDMMGAATEFYFQERGSGQLRADWLLGEDVIRPGGLRSMQNPASYGDPDHYTNRYRGTDDNGGVHINSGIPNLAFYLAIEGGAHPRTGAPVSGVGFANR
;
A
#
# COMPACT_ATOMS: atom_id res chain seq x y z
N MET A 1 51.07 56.14 -28.06
CA MET A 1 50.82 54.86 -28.75
C MET A 1 50.59 53.80 -27.69
N ARG A 2 49.51 53.02 -27.81
CA ARG A 2 48.81 52.27 -26.74
C ARG A 2 49.70 51.35 -25.88
N ILE A 3 49.70 51.56 -24.57
CA ILE A 3 50.19 50.64 -23.54
C ILE A 3 49.10 49.56 -23.35
N ARG A 4 49.40 48.30 -23.68
CA ARG A 4 48.52 47.16 -23.43
C ARG A 4 48.89 46.52 -22.10
N PHE A 5 47.99 46.62 -21.13
CA PHE A 5 48.01 45.80 -19.91
C PHE A 5 47.65 44.36 -20.27
N VAL A 6 48.50 43.42 -19.89
CA VAL A 6 48.21 41.98 -19.92
C VAL A 6 47.70 41.60 -18.54
N SER A 7 46.39 41.38 -18.42
CA SER A 7 45.77 40.84 -17.21
C SER A 7 46.01 39.34 -17.16
N VAL A 8 46.84 38.88 -16.22
CA VAL A 8 46.97 37.46 -15.86
C VAL A 8 45.86 37.14 -14.87
N ALA A 9 44.80 36.46 -15.32
CA ALA A 9 43.79 35.91 -14.44
C ALA A 9 44.33 34.63 -13.80
N ALA A 10 44.69 34.69 -12.52
CA ALA A 10 45.00 33.51 -11.72
C ALA A 10 43.70 32.74 -11.45
N LEU A 11 43.56 31.59 -12.09
CA LEU A 11 42.47 30.65 -11.84
C LEU A 11 42.76 29.94 -10.50
N ILE A 12 42.18 30.45 -9.41
CA ILE A 12 42.17 29.73 -8.14
C ILE A 12 41.16 28.58 -8.30
N VAL A 13 41.68 27.38 -8.59
CA VAL A 13 40.91 26.14 -8.47
C VAL A 13 40.73 25.87 -6.98
N LEU A 14 39.63 26.35 -6.41
CA LEU A 14 39.13 25.83 -5.14
C LEU A 14 38.67 24.40 -5.42
N ALA A 15 39.53 23.43 -5.10
CA ALA A 15 39.12 22.04 -4.99
C ALA A 15 38.02 21.97 -3.92
N SER A 16 36.77 21.90 -4.34
CA SER A 16 35.67 21.50 -3.47
C SER A 16 35.96 20.09 -3.00
N ALA A 17 36.42 19.93 -1.76
CA ALA A 17 36.43 18.64 -1.11
C ALA A 17 34.99 18.12 -1.17
N ALA A 18 34.76 17.05 -1.92
CA ALA A 18 33.51 16.33 -1.89
C ALA A 18 33.30 15.89 -0.45
N VAL A 19 32.38 16.55 0.25
CA VAL A 19 31.90 16.10 1.55
C VAL A 19 31.22 14.76 1.27
N SER A 20 31.86 13.68 1.70
CA SER A 20 31.29 12.33 1.65
C SER A 20 29.90 12.38 2.27
N SER A 21 28.87 12.22 1.45
CA SER A 21 27.49 12.07 1.94
C SER A 21 27.46 10.87 2.87
N ALA A 22 26.79 11.01 4.00
CA ALA A 22 26.69 9.94 4.96
C ALA A 22 25.95 8.73 4.37
N GLN A 23 26.43 7.53 4.73
CA GLN A 23 26.03 6.29 4.08
C GLN A 23 25.39 5.35 5.09
N GLU A 24 24.12 5.03 4.87
CA GLU A 24 23.47 3.88 5.51
C GLU A 24 24.16 2.60 5.02
N THR A 25 24.73 1.84 5.94
CA THR A 25 25.40 0.57 5.64
C THR A 25 24.56 -0.57 6.19
N ARG A 26 23.86 -1.27 5.29
CA ARG A 26 23.14 -2.50 5.61
C ARG A 26 24.13 -3.65 5.77
N VAL A 27 24.11 -4.29 6.94
CA VAL A 27 25.03 -5.37 7.30
C VAL A 27 24.35 -6.71 7.06
N THR A 28 24.87 -7.51 6.14
CA THR A 28 24.39 -8.89 5.85
C THR A 28 25.47 -9.66 5.09
N PRO A 29 26.63 -9.97 5.70
CA PRO A 29 27.69 -10.73 5.03
C PRO A 29 27.17 -12.11 4.60
N ARG A 30 27.42 -12.47 3.34
CA ARG A 30 27.03 -13.76 2.74
C ARG A 30 28.16 -14.79 2.65
N ALA A 31 29.40 -14.37 2.96
CA ALA A 31 30.60 -15.20 2.88
C ALA A 31 31.40 -15.12 4.19
N LEU A 32 32.17 -16.17 4.49
CA LEU A 32 32.95 -16.29 5.73
C LEU A 32 33.96 -15.15 5.92
N ASP A 33 34.61 -14.69 4.85
CA ASP A 33 35.56 -13.56 4.94
C ASP A 33 34.86 -12.26 5.32
N GLY A 34 33.66 -12.02 4.77
CA GLY A 34 32.82 -10.90 5.18
C GLY A 34 32.39 -10.99 6.64
N LEU A 35 32.06 -12.19 7.13
CA LEU A 35 31.69 -12.41 8.53
C LEU A 35 32.86 -12.09 9.48
N ARG A 36 34.08 -12.51 9.13
CA ARG A 36 35.30 -12.20 9.92
C ARG A 36 35.61 -10.71 9.95
N GLN A 37 35.50 -10.02 8.81
CA GLN A 37 35.68 -8.57 8.74
C GLN A 37 34.68 -7.85 9.65
N TRP A 38 33.41 -8.27 9.63
CA TRP A 38 32.39 -7.70 10.50
C TRP A 38 32.62 -8.01 11.97
N ASP A 39 33.08 -9.21 12.32
CA ASP A 39 33.42 -9.54 13.70
C ASP A 39 34.54 -8.63 14.25
N GLN A 40 35.59 -8.41 13.46
CA GLN A 40 36.66 -7.46 13.78
C GLN A 40 36.14 -6.03 13.93
N ARG A 41 35.23 -5.62 13.05
CA ARG A 41 34.61 -4.28 13.06
C ARG A 41 33.73 -4.08 14.28
N VAL A 42 32.92 -5.06 14.66
CA VAL A 42 32.12 -5.03 15.90
C VAL A 42 33.05 -4.93 17.10
N ALA A 43 34.09 -5.76 17.17
CA ALA A 43 35.04 -5.71 18.27
C ALA A 43 35.78 -4.36 18.36
N ALA A 44 36.13 -3.77 17.23
CA ALA A 44 36.73 -2.43 17.17
C ALA A 44 35.75 -1.35 17.64
N GLY A 45 34.51 -1.36 17.17
CA GLY A 45 33.47 -0.41 17.58
C GLY A 45 33.15 -0.51 19.07
N VAL A 46 33.14 -1.72 19.63
CA VAL A 46 32.96 -1.93 21.08
C VAL A 46 34.13 -1.34 21.87
N ARG A 47 35.37 -1.54 21.42
CA ARG A 47 36.55 -0.94 22.08
C ARG A 47 36.57 0.59 21.98
N ALA A 48 36.14 1.15 20.85
CA ALA A 48 36.07 2.59 20.64
C ALA A 48 34.89 3.24 21.40
N GLY A 49 33.90 2.44 21.81
CA GLY A 49 32.66 2.93 22.44
C GLY A 49 31.59 3.39 21.44
N ASP A 50 31.86 3.25 20.14
CA ASP A 50 30.94 3.54 19.02
C ASP A 50 29.86 2.47 18.87
N LEU A 51 30.08 1.27 19.43
CA LEU A 51 29.06 0.23 19.59
C LEU A 51 28.95 -0.12 21.06
N ARG A 52 27.75 -0.10 21.62
CA ARG A 52 27.50 -0.53 23.00
C ARG A 52 26.51 -1.67 23.01
N ARG A 53 26.84 -2.73 23.75
CA ARG A 53 26.00 -3.92 23.85
C ARG A 53 24.77 -3.62 24.70
N ARG A 54 23.59 -3.65 24.08
CA ARG A 54 22.28 -3.42 24.70
C ARG A 54 21.78 -4.66 25.43
N SER A 55 21.97 -5.84 24.84
CA SER A 55 21.52 -7.09 25.44
C SER A 55 22.29 -8.29 24.92
N VAL A 56 22.28 -9.36 25.73
CA VAL A 56 22.71 -10.71 25.36
C VAL A 56 21.58 -11.65 25.75
N ARG A 57 21.18 -12.52 24.83
CA ARG A 57 20.12 -13.52 25.07
C ARG A 57 20.55 -14.86 24.50
N ALA A 58 20.41 -15.93 25.27
CA ALA A 58 20.58 -17.28 24.74
C ALA A 58 19.59 -17.51 23.57
N ASP A 59 20.04 -18.24 22.56
CA ASP A 59 19.17 -18.75 21.51
C ASP A 59 18.40 -19.96 22.06
N THR A 60 17.09 -19.82 22.21
CA THR A 60 16.23 -20.89 22.73
C THR A 60 15.98 -22.01 21.73
N LEU A 61 16.32 -21.81 20.45
CA LEU A 61 16.11 -22.77 19.38
C LEU A 61 17.37 -23.55 19.03
N VAL A 62 18.56 -22.99 19.30
CA VAL A 62 19.85 -23.65 19.06
C VAL A 62 20.69 -23.62 20.33
N PRO A 63 20.75 -24.74 21.08
CA PRO A 63 21.55 -24.83 22.30
C PRO A 63 22.99 -24.38 22.06
N GLY A 64 23.53 -23.64 23.02
CA GLY A 64 24.90 -23.14 22.96
C GLY A 64 25.10 -21.85 22.16
N ARG A 65 24.08 -21.34 21.47
CA ARG A 65 24.16 -20.04 20.79
C ARG A 65 23.60 -18.91 21.64
N SER A 66 24.06 -17.70 21.37
CA SER A 66 23.46 -16.49 21.93
C SER A 66 23.42 -15.35 20.91
N HIS A 67 22.44 -14.47 21.08
CA HIS A 67 22.25 -13.24 20.32
C HIS A 67 22.67 -12.04 21.15
N GLU A 68 23.59 -11.25 20.62
CA GLU A 68 23.97 -9.94 21.13
C GLU A 68 23.32 -8.85 20.28
N ARG A 69 22.84 -7.79 20.93
CA ARG A 69 22.33 -6.58 20.27
C ARG A 69 23.20 -5.39 20.65
N PHE A 70 23.56 -4.57 19.67
CA PHE A 70 24.37 -3.38 19.85
C PHE A 70 23.65 -2.14 19.33
N ASP A 71 23.80 -1.03 20.07
CA ASP A 71 23.46 0.31 19.62
C ASP A 71 24.70 1.02 19.08
N GLN A 72 24.53 1.79 18.02
CA GLN A 72 25.57 2.69 17.55
C GLN A 72 25.56 4.01 18.31
N TYR A 73 26.74 4.52 18.61
CA TYR A 73 26.98 5.83 19.20
C TYR A 73 27.94 6.63 18.32
N PHE A 74 27.73 7.95 18.25
CA PHE A 74 28.66 8.91 17.67
C PHE A 74 28.93 9.99 18.70
N ARG A 75 30.21 10.14 19.09
CA ARG A 75 30.66 11.07 20.15
C ARG A 75 29.85 10.94 21.45
N GLY A 76 29.47 9.71 21.79
CA GLY A 76 28.70 9.40 23.00
C GLY A 76 27.19 9.59 22.90
N VAL A 77 26.66 10.07 21.77
CA VAL A 77 25.22 10.20 21.51
C VAL A 77 24.73 9.00 20.69
N ARG A 78 23.61 8.40 21.08
CA ARG A 78 23.07 7.22 20.40
C ARG A 78 22.48 7.60 19.04
N VAL A 79 22.75 6.78 18.02
CA VAL A 79 22.20 6.95 16.68
C VAL A 79 20.88 6.19 16.57
N TYR A 80 19.79 6.91 16.33
CA TYR A 80 18.45 6.34 16.26
C TYR A 80 18.29 5.47 15.01
N GLY A 81 17.75 4.25 15.19
CA GLY A 81 17.57 3.28 14.11
C GLY A 81 18.85 2.56 13.68
N ALA A 82 19.97 2.82 14.34
CA ALA A 82 21.23 2.10 14.13
C ALA A 82 21.36 0.95 15.15
N ASP A 83 21.20 -0.28 14.69
CA ASP A 83 21.40 -1.46 15.52
C ASP A 83 22.08 -2.60 14.77
N LEU A 84 22.86 -3.37 15.53
CA LEU A 84 23.46 -4.62 15.05
C LEU A 84 23.02 -5.79 15.92
N ALA A 85 22.68 -6.89 15.28
CA ALA A 85 22.48 -8.20 15.88
C ALA A 85 23.65 -9.09 15.51
N ARG A 86 24.26 -9.74 16.49
CA ARG A 86 25.34 -10.73 16.29
C ARG A 86 24.95 -12.03 16.98
N GLN A 87 25.00 -13.14 16.27
CA GLN A 87 24.88 -14.47 16.88
C GLN A 87 26.27 -15.04 17.10
N ILE A 88 26.53 -15.56 18.30
CA ILE A 88 27.77 -16.25 18.67
C ILE A 88 27.48 -17.68 19.10
N ASP A 89 28.44 -18.58 18.89
CA ASP A 89 28.40 -19.98 19.37
C ASP A 89 29.01 -20.14 20.78
N GLU A 90 29.05 -21.39 21.26
CA GLU A 90 29.60 -21.77 22.58
C GLU A 90 31.08 -21.41 22.76
N ARG A 91 31.81 -21.25 21.65
CA ARG A 91 33.23 -20.90 21.62
C ARG A 91 33.43 -19.38 21.47
N GLY A 92 32.33 -18.61 21.46
CA GLY A 92 32.35 -17.16 21.23
C GLY A 92 32.62 -16.76 19.79
N GLN A 93 32.53 -17.69 18.83
CA GLN A 93 32.73 -17.38 17.42
C GLN A 93 31.47 -16.80 16.82
N THR A 94 31.62 -15.73 16.04
CA THR A 94 30.50 -15.11 15.33
C THR A 94 30.00 -16.02 14.22
N VAL A 95 28.72 -16.38 14.31
CA VAL A 95 27.99 -17.24 13.36
C VAL A 95 27.23 -16.40 12.34
N SER A 96 26.65 -15.28 12.78
CA SER A 96 25.96 -14.34 11.91
C SER A 96 26.01 -12.93 12.49
N VAL A 97 25.91 -11.93 11.62
CA VAL A 97 25.80 -10.53 11.99
C VAL A 97 24.92 -9.82 10.98
N PHE A 98 23.96 -9.02 11.44
CA PHE A 98 23.10 -8.24 10.56
C PHE A 98 22.56 -6.99 11.27
N GLY A 99 22.12 -6.02 10.49
CA GLY A 99 21.55 -4.77 11.01
C GLY A 99 21.87 -3.58 10.12
N THR A 100 21.81 -2.40 10.70
CA THR A 100 22.07 -1.13 10.01
C THR A 100 23.01 -0.27 10.86
N LEU A 101 24.08 0.24 10.23
CA LEU A 101 24.94 1.28 10.79
C LEU A 101 24.92 2.51 9.90
N TYR A 102 25.20 3.67 10.49
CA TYR A 102 25.37 4.92 9.75
C TYR A 102 26.81 5.40 9.83
N GLU A 103 27.42 5.59 8.67
CA GLU A 103 28.82 6.00 8.54
C GLU A 103 28.93 7.45 8.11
N HIS A 104 30.09 8.08 8.39
CA HIS A 104 30.38 9.47 8.04
C HIS A 104 29.41 10.51 8.65
N ILE A 105 28.92 10.25 9.87
CA ILE A 105 28.13 11.23 10.63
C ILE A 105 29.00 12.47 10.90
N ALA A 106 28.57 13.63 10.39
CA ALA A 106 29.35 14.86 10.41
C ALA A 106 28.55 16.05 10.94
N ILE A 107 27.92 15.90 12.11
CA ILE A 107 27.14 16.96 12.78
C ILE A 107 27.72 17.35 14.14
N PRO A 108 27.45 18.57 14.63
CA PRO A 108 27.65 18.91 16.04
C PRO A 108 26.84 17.96 16.93
N ALA A 109 27.47 17.45 18.00
CA ALA A 109 26.85 16.49 18.94
C ALA A 109 26.59 17.11 20.32
N THR A 110 26.69 18.44 20.43
CA THR A 110 26.46 19.20 21.67
C THR A 110 25.21 20.03 21.50
N PRO A 111 24.14 19.79 22.26
CA PRO A 111 22.88 20.51 22.10
C PRO A 111 23.02 21.96 22.60
N THR A 112 22.33 22.90 21.95
CA THR A 112 22.18 24.27 22.48
C THR A 112 20.84 24.48 23.17
N LEU A 113 19.82 23.68 22.83
CA LEU A 113 18.57 23.58 23.55
C LEU A 113 18.72 22.60 24.72
N THR A 114 18.31 23.01 25.91
CA THR A 114 18.38 22.16 27.11
C THR A 114 17.32 21.04 27.08
N GLN A 115 17.57 19.97 27.83
CA GLN A 115 16.62 18.85 28.00
C GLN A 115 15.28 19.33 28.58
N ALA A 116 15.31 20.30 29.50
CA ALA A 116 14.11 20.87 30.12
C ALA A 116 13.27 21.69 29.12
N GLU A 117 13.91 22.49 28.27
CA GLU A 117 13.20 23.22 27.20
C GLU A 117 12.61 22.27 26.17
N ALA A 118 13.33 21.18 25.82
CA ALA A 118 12.79 20.15 24.94
C ALA A 118 11.59 19.44 25.57
N LYS A 119 11.63 19.14 26.88
CA LYS A 119 10.51 18.54 27.62
C LYS A 119 9.27 19.42 27.53
N GLN A 120 9.39 20.71 27.83
CA GLN A 120 8.26 21.66 27.75
C GLN A 120 7.64 21.73 26.34
N ARG A 121 8.46 21.66 25.29
CA ARG A 121 7.97 21.64 23.89
C ARG A 121 7.20 20.36 23.59
N ILE A 122 7.70 19.21 24.02
CA ILE A 122 7.03 17.92 23.82
C ILE A 122 5.70 17.87 24.58
N GLU A 123 5.64 18.41 25.80
CA GLU A 123 4.42 18.55 26.60
C GLU A 123 3.38 19.44 25.90
N ALA A 124 3.81 20.60 25.38
CA ALA A 124 2.94 21.50 24.62
C ALA A 124 2.39 20.84 23.34
N LEU A 125 3.21 20.06 22.62
CA LEU A 125 2.79 19.32 21.42
C LEU A 125 1.89 18.13 21.74
N GLY A 126 2.09 17.46 22.87
CA GLY A 126 1.28 16.32 23.31
C GLY A 126 -0.04 16.73 23.95
N GLY A 127 -0.14 17.96 24.47
CA GLY A 127 -1.30 18.45 25.20
C GLY A 127 -1.43 17.88 26.61
N ASP A 128 -0.34 17.39 27.20
CA ASP A 128 -0.27 16.86 28.57
C ASP A 128 1.15 17.00 29.14
N THR A 129 1.35 16.64 30.41
CA THR A 129 2.62 16.75 31.13
C THR A 129 3.34 15.41 31.26
N LEU A 130 4.67 15.42 31.18
CA LEU A 130 5.52 14.26 31.40
C LEU A 130 5.96 14.23 32.87
N GLY A 131 5.75 13.10 33.55
CA GLY A 131 6.25 12.89 34.90
C GLY A 131 7.78 13.01 35.00
N ASP A 132 8.30 13.24 36.20
CA ASP A 132 9.73 13.50 36.43
C ASP A 132 10.67 12.36 36.00
N SER A 133 10.16 11.13 36.00
CA SER A 133 10.88 9.94 35.54
C SER A 133 11.05 9.84 34.03
N ARG A 134 10.43 10.74 33.25
CA ARG A 134 10.46 10.76 31.79
C ARG A 134 11.12 12.04 31.31
N GLN A 135 12.34 11.89 30.79
CA GLN A 135 13.17 12.99 30.34
C GLN A 135 13.60 12.72 28.89
N PRO A 136 13.52 13.73 27.99
CA PRO A 136 13.92 13.52 26.61
C PRO A 136 15.35 12.99 26.47
N GLU A 137 15.52 11.94 25.68
CA GLU A 137 16.83 11.36 25.36
C GLU A 137 17.47 12.15 24.21
N LEU A 138 18.76 12.50 24.32
CA LEU A 138 19.50 13.10 23.21
C LEU A 138 19.91 12.00 22.21
N LEU A 139 19.53 12.15 20.96
CA LEU A 139 19.72 11.18 19.89
C LEU A 139 20.19 11.84 18.60
N ILE A 140 20.94 11.11 17.80
CA ILE A 140 21.22 11.46 16.41
C ILE A 140 20.20 10.75 15.52
N LEU A 141 19.38 11.52 14.82
CA LEU A 141 18.33 11.03 13.92
C LEU A 141 18.79 11.13 12.46
N PRO A 142 18.92 10.00 11.73
CA PRO A 142 19.05 10.01 10.28
C PRO A 142 17.78 10.57 9.62
N THR A 143 17.94 11.47 8.66
CA THR A 143 16.84 12.08 7.88
C THR A 143 16.77 11.50 6.47
N GLY A 144 15.60 11.54 5.84
CA GLY A 144 15.33 10.84 4.56
C GLY A 144 16.11 11.34 3.34
N ASP A 145 16.79 12.48 3.47
CA ASP A 145 17.68 13.10 2.49
C ASP A 145 19.16 12.68 2.65
N GLY A 146 19.46 11.75 3.56
CA GLY A 146 20.82 11.30 3.86
C GLY A 146 21.58 12.21 4.83
N ALA A 147 20.92 13.20 5.42
CA ALA A 147 21.47 14.05 6.48
C ALA A 147 21.19 13.46 7.88
N PHE A 148 21.66 14.17 8.91
CA PHE A 148 21.47 13.82 10.32
C PHE A 148 21.07 15.05 11.11
N ALA A 149 20.19 14.85 12.09
CA ALA A 149 19.83 15.88 13.07
C ALA A 149 20.19 15.42 14.48
N LEU A 150 20.73 16.31 15.30
CA LEU A 150 20.80 16.10 16.74
C LEU A 150 19.43 16.45 17.32
N THR A 151 18.80 15.52 18.03
CA THR A 151 17.41 15.65 18.47
C THR A 151 17.21 15.23 19.91
N TRP A 152 16.30 15.90 20.61
CA TRP A 152 15.70 15.42 21.84
C TRP A 152 14.47 14.58 21.52
N HIS A 153 14.41 13.36 22.06
CA HIS A 153 13.34 12.41 21.80
C HIS A 153 12.65 11.95 23.07
N GLU A 154 11.32 12.07 23.09
CA GLU A 154 10.48 11.44 24.11
C GLU A 154 9.12 11.11 23.52
N ARG A 155 8.41 10.21 24.21
CA ARG A 155 7.04 9.81 23.88
C ARG A 155 6.07 10.48 24.82
N ILE A 156 4.94 10.96 24.33
CA ILE A 156 3.88 11.50 25.17
C ILE A 156 2.54 10.97 24.71
N PHE A 157 1.71 10.53 25.66
CA PHE A 157 0.34 10.15 25.34
C PHE A 157 -0.47 11.44 25.24
N SER A 158 -1.20 11.62 24.14
CA SER A 158 -2.09 12.75 23.91
C SER A 158 -3.53 12.32 24.24
N PRO A 159 -4.10 12.72 25.38
CA PRO A 159 -5.43 12.26 25.80
C PRO A 159 -6.55 12.70 24.85
N SER A 160 -6.43 13.90 24.29
CA SER A 160 -7.41 14.46 23.34
C SER A 160 -7.42 13.73 22.00
N ALA A 161 -6.26 13.23 21.55
CA ALA A 161 -6.13 12.50 20.30
C ALA A 161 -6.20 10.97 20.48
N GLY A 162 -6.12 10.46 21.71
CA GLY A 162 -6.05 9.02 21.98
C GLY A 162 -4.82 8.35 21.36
N THR A 163 -3.70 9.07 21.21
CA THR A 163 -2.48 8.59 20.55
C THR A 163 -1.26 8.64 21.46
N LEU A 164 -0.26 7.78 21.22
CA LEU A 164 1.04 7.83 21.88
C LEU A 164 2.04 8.39 20.89
N MET A 165 2.38 9.67 20.97
CA MET A 165 3.26 10.32 20.02
C MET A 165 4.72 10.22 20.44
N ALA A 166 5.61 9.79 19.54
CA ALA A 166 7.06 9.99 19.67
C ALA A 166 7.46 11.24 18.90
N TYR A 167 8.04 12.21 19.61
CA TYR A 167 8.55 13.46 19.03
C TYR A 167 10.07 13.45 19.00
N PHE A 168 10.64 14.03 17.95
CA PHE A 168 12.05 14.30 17.77
C PHE A 168 12.22 15.80 17.54
N ILE A 169 12.66 16.51 18.56
CA ILE A 169 12.84 17.97 18.57
C ILE A 169 14.29 18.28 18.26
N ASP A 170 14.55 19.10 17.24
CA ASP A 170 15.90 19.56 16.90
C ASP A 170 16.56 20.20 18.12
N ALA A 171 17.74 19.70 18.49
CA ALA A 171 18.43 20.07 19.71
C ALA A 171 19.13 21.43 19.64
N HIS A 172 19.00 22.15 18.53
CA HIS A 172 19.51 23.50 18.35
C HIS A 172 18.42 24.55 18.19
N THR A 173 17.41 24.24 17.38
CA THR A 173 16.36 25.17 16.95
C THR A 173 15.04 24.96 17.70
N GLY A 174 14.81 23.77 18.26
CA GLY A 174 13.53 23.40 18.87
C GLY A 174 12.43 23.07 17.86
N ALA A 175 12.75 22.97 16.55
CA ALA A 175 11.81 22.55 15.53
C ALA A 175 11.48 21.05 15.64
N VAL A 176 10.28 20.62 15.25
CA VAL A 176 9.94 19.20 15.16
C VAL A 176 10.58 18.63 13.89
N VAL A 177 11.58 17.75 14.05
CA VAL A 177 12.23 17.05 12.94
C VAL A 177 11.40 15.84 12.51
N LYS A 178 10.81 15.13 13.47
CA LYS A 178 9.95 13.97 13.23
C LYS A 178 8.92 13.83 14.35
N ALA A 179 7.71 13.45 13.98
CA ALA A 179 6.67 13.01 14.90
C ALA A 179 6.05 11.73 14.35
N ARG A 180 5.74 10.75 15.20
CA ARG A 180 5.01 9.54 14.81
C ARG A 180 4.11 9.04 15.93
N ASN A 181 2.99 8.41 15.58
CA ASN A 181 2.20 7.65 16.53
C ASN A 181 2.88 6.29 16.80
N GLU A 182 2.94 5.88 18.07
CA GLU A 182 3.52 4.64 18.57
C GLU A 182 2.48 3.72 19.22
N ILE A 183 1.19 4.06 19.19
CA ILE A 183 0.16 3.07 19.49
C ILE A 183 0.32 1.96 18.47
N LYS A 184 0.74 0.80 18.98
CA LYS A 184 0.71 -0.44 18.25
C LYS A 184 -0.74 -0.91 18.26
N THR A 185 -1.51 -0.51 17.26
CA THR A 185 -2.76 -1.20 16.97
C THR A 185 -2.36 -2.63 16.57
N GLN A 186 -2.63 -3.60 17.44
CA GLN A 186 -2.65 -4.99 17.00
C GLN A 186 -3.76 -5.06 15.96
N GLY A 187 -3.40 -5.08 14.68
CA GLY A 187 -4.35 -5.47 13.64
C GLY A 187 -4.87 -6.84 14.04
N THR A 188 -6.16 -6.92 14.28
CA THR A 188 -6.81 -8.18 14.58
C THR A 188 -7.18 -8.79 13.24
N VAL A 189 -6.95 -10.09 13.07
CA VAL A 189 -7.27 -10.78 11.82
C VAL A 189 -8.34 -11.82 12.13
N GLY A 190 -9.51 -11.62 11.54
CA GLY A 190 -10.62 -12.57 11.55
C GLY A 190 -10.54 -13.57 10.39
N SER A 191 -11.52 -14.47 10.38
CA SER A 191 -11.78 -15.36 9.25
C SER A 191 -13.12 -14.97 8.64
N GLY A 192 -13.24 -14.99 7.33
CA GLY A 192 -14.49 -14.72 6.63
C GLY A 192 -14.72 -15.71 5.49
N THR A 193 -15.98 -15.93 5.14
CA THR A 193 -16.35 -16.70 3.93
C THR A 193 -16.75 -15.72 2.83
N GLY A 194 -16.11 -15.81 1.66
CA GLY A 194 -16.42 -14.98 0.49
C GLY A 194 -17.67 -15.44 -0.26
N VAL A 195 -18.04 -14.69 -1.30
CA VAL A 195 -19.23 -14.92 -2.14
C VAL A 195 -19.19 -16.31 -2.78
N LEU A 196 -17.99 -16.78 -3.14
CA LEU A 196 -17.78 -18.07 -3.79
C LEU A 196 -17.53 -19.23 -2.79
N GLY A 197 -17.72 -18.96 -1.49
CA GLY A 197 -17.61 -19.95 -0.42
C GLY A 197 -16.18 -20.23 0.06
N ASP A 198 -15.19 -19.49 -0.45
CA ASP A 198 -13.80 -19.63 -0.03
C ASP A 198 -13.52 -18.84 1.26
N THR A 199 -12.60 -19.36 2.07
CA THR A 199 -12.23 -18.73 3.35
C THR A 199 -11.09 -17.75 3.17
N LYS A 200 -11.28 -16.53 3.66
CA LYS A 200 -10.32 -15.43 3.60
C LYS A 200 -9.97 -14.91 5.00
N LYS A 201 -8.78 -14.32 5.12
CA LYS A 201 -8.41 -13.53 6.29
C LYS A 201 -8.98 -12.13 6.15
N VAL A 202 -9.62 -11.63 7.20
CA VAL A 202 -10.21 -10.28 7.24
C VAL A 202 -9.44 -9.47 8.26
N SER A 203 -8.73 -8.44 7.82
CA SER A 203 -8.06 -7.50 8.74
C SER A 203 -9.11 -6.58 9.36
N VAL A 204 -9.11 -6.44 10.67
CA VAL A 204 -10.18 -5.75 11.39
C VAL A 204 -9.64 -4.94 12.56
N SER A 205 -10.44 -3.97 13.00
CA SER A 205 -10.20 -3.20 14.21
C SER A 205 -11.20 -3.58 15.30
N PRO A 206 -10.77 -4.14 16.45
CA PRO A 206 -11.66 -4.46 17.55
C PRO A 206 -12.04 -3.20 18.34
N SER A 207 -13.32 -3.01 18.66
CA SER A 207 -13.78 -1.92 19.53
C SER A 207 -15.11 -2.29 20.19
N GLY A 208 -15.29 -1.98 21.47
CA GLY A 208 -16.59 -2.15 22.14
C GLY A 208 -17.16 -3.58 22.13
N GLY A 209 -16.33 -4.62 22.02
CA GLY A 209 -16.78 -6.02 21.91
C GLY A 209 -17.24 -6.44 20.51
N GLN A 210 -16.98 -5.62 19.49
CA GLN A 210 -17.23 -5.92 18.07
C GLN A 210 -15.94 -5.78 17.27
N PHE A 211 -15.95 -6.35 16.06
CA PHE A 211 -14.89 -6.24 15.07
C PHE A 211 -15.41 -5.42 13.90
N PHE A 212 -14.70 -4.34 13.56
CA PHE A 212 -15.06 -3.44 12.47
C PHE A 212 -14.20 -3.75 11.25
N ALA A 213 -14.80 -3.74 10.06
CA ALA A 213 -14.11 -3.90 8.77
C ALA A 213 -13.24 -2.66 8.44
N LEU A 214 -12.19 -2.49 9.24
CA LEU A 214 -11.18 -1.45 9.17
C LEU A 214 -9.81 -2.13 9.25
N ASP A 215 -9.14 -2.21 8.10
CA ASP A 215 -7.80 -2.74 7.97
C ASP A 215 -6.78 -1.66 8.33
N GLY A 216 -6.06 -1.88 9.45
CA GLY A 216 -4.90 -1.07 9.85
C GLY A 216 -3.56 -1.79 9.68
N LEU A 217 -3.53 -2.94 8.99
CA LEU A 217 -2.29 -3.69 8.70
C LEU A 217 -1.57 -3.16 7.46
N ARG A 218 -2.28 -2.41 6.60
CA ARG A 218 -1.71 -1.72 5.44
C ARG A 218 -1.54 -0.23 5.73
N PRO A 219 -0.60 0.46 5.06
CA PRO A 219 -0.41 1.89 5.24
C PRO A 219 -1.66 2.76 5.03
N PRO A 220 -2.52 2.56 4.00
CA PRO A 220 -3.81 3.23 3.95
C PRO A 220 -4.80 2.54 4.88
N ASP A 221 -5.68 3.33 5.49
CA ASP A 221 -6.90 2.77 6.07
C ASP A 221 -7.75 2.20 4.92
N ILE A 222 -8.06 0.89 4.98
CA ILE A 222 -9.05 0.27 4.08
C ILE A 222 -10.30 0.00 4.90
N LEU A 223 -11.43 0.56 4.48
CA LEU A 223 -12.69 0.51 5.20
C LEU A 223 -13.78 -0.07 4.33
N THR A 224 -14.57 -0.98 4.89
CA THR A 224 -15.78 -1.50 4.22
C THR A 224 -17.02 -1.08 5.01
N PHE A 225 -17.91 -0.35 4.33
CA PHE A 225 -19.16 0.15 4.87
C PHE A 225 -20.33 -0.73 4.41
N ASP A 226 -21.20 -1.09 5.35
CA ASP A 226 -22.46 -1.78 5.08
C ASP A 226 -23.57 -0.73 4.95
N MET A 227 -24.06 -0.55 3.72
CA MET A 227 -25.10 0.44 3.42
C MET A 227 -26.52 -0.06 3.72
N LYS A 228 -26.67 -1.30 4.20
CA LYS A 228 -27.91 -1.90 4.73
C LYS A 228 -29.10 -1.84 3.77
N GLY A 229 -28.81 -1.88 2.47
CA GLY A 229 -29.77 -1.74 1.39
C GLY A 229 -30.47 -0.38 1.33
N ASN A 230 -29.86 0.67 1.88
CA ASN A 230 -30.42 2.01 1.92
C ASN A 230 -29.82 2.90 0.83
N VAL A 231 -30.41 2.85 -0.36
CA VAL A 231 -29.95 3.59 -1.53
C VAL A 231 -29.99 5.11 -1.34
N SER A 232 -30.96 5.62 -0.58
CA SER A 232 -31.03 7.05 -0.26
C SER A 232 -29.82 7.49 0.58
N ARG A 233 -29.33 6.64 1.48
CA ARG A 233 -28.11 6.90 2.26
C ARG A 233 -26.86 6.88 1.37
N VAL A 234 -26.78 5.93 0.43
CA VAL A 234 -25.69 5.88 -0.57
C VAL A 234 -25.64 7.18 -1.37
N ILE A 235 -26.77 7.59 -1.95
CA ILE A 235 -26.88 8.81 -2.74
C ILE A 235 -26.55 10.05 -1.91
N ALA A 236 -27.00 10.11 -0.65
CA ALA A 236 -26.67 11.23 0.25
C ALA A 236 -25.17 11.31 0.54
N PHE A 237 -24.50 10.16 0.73
CA PHE A 237 -23.05 10.12 0.93
C PHE A 237 -22.29 10.56 -0.31
N LEU A 238 -22.63 10.01 -1.49
CA LEU A 238 -21.99 10.35 -2.76
C LEU A 238 -22.17 11.83 -3.14
N ASN A 239 -23.25 12.48 -2.69
CA ASN A 239 -23.49 13.91 -2.86
C ASN A 239 -22.88 14.78 -1.74
N GLY A 240 -22.10 14.20 -0.82
CA GLY A 240 -21.49 14.94 0.30
C GLY A 240 -22.48 15.51 1.32
N GLN A 241 -23.73 15.01 1.34
CA GLN A 241 -24.77 15.47 2.28
C GLN A 241 -24.61 14.85 3.67
N ILE A 242 -23.96 13.69 3.74
CA ILE A 242 -23.62 12.99 4.98
C ILE A 242 -22.17 12.51 4.94
N SER A 243 -21.61 12.23 6.11
CA SER A 243 -20.34 11.51 6.24
C SER A 243 -20.58 10.15 6.87
N LEU A 244 -19.86 9.13 6.41
CA LEU A 244 -19.88 7.80 7.00
C LEU A 244 -18.84 7.73 8.13
N GLY A 245 -19.25 7.16 9.25
CA GLY A 245 -18.41 6.99 10.45
C GLY A 245 -18.25 5.53 10.83
N GLN A 246 -17.60 5.28 11.97
CA GLN A 246 -17.35 3.91 12.46
C GLN A 246 -18.63 3.08 12.62
N ALA A 247 -19.77 3.70 12.96
CA ALA A 247 -21.06 3.02 13.11
C ALA A 247 -21.67 2.51 11.78
N ASP A 248 -21.14 2.97 10.65
CA ASP A 248 -21.56 2.56 9.31
C ASP A 248 -20.68 1.43 8.74
N LEU A 249 -19.56 1.11 9.39
CA LEU A 249 -18.70 0.01 8.96
C LEU A 249 -19.45 -1.31 9.08
N ALA A 250 -19.11 -2.25 8.19
CA ALA A 250 -19.48 -3.63 8.40
C ALA A 250 -18.88 -4.11 9.73
N THR A 251 -19.66 -4.85 10.51
CA THR A 251 -19.27 -5.30 11.85
C THR A 251 -19.60 -6.76 12.05
N ASP A 252 -18.78 -7.41 12.88
CA ASP A 252 -18.98 -8.78 13.30
C ASP A 252 -18.77 -8.89 14.82
N ALA A 253 -19.50 -9.81 15.47
CA ALA A 253 -19.49 -9.95 16.93
C ALA A 253 -18.40 -10.91 17.45
N ASP A 254 -18.02 -11.92 16.66
CA ASP A 254 -17.10 -12.98 17.10
C ASP A 254 -15.85 -13.13 16.20
N ASN A 255 -15.75 -12.28 15.17
CA ASN A 255 -14.70 -12.21 14.17
C ASN A 255 -14.69 -13.39 13.17
N THR A 256 -15.83 -14.06 13.04
CA THR A 256 -16.11 -15.09 12.02
C THR A 256 -17.14 -14.55 11.04
N TRP A 257 -16.65 -13.86 10.01
CA TRP A 257 -17.45 -13.07 9.11
C TRP A 257 -18.26 -13.93 8.13
N THR A 258 -19.57 -13.69 8.09
CA THR A 258 -20.51 -14.41 7.22
C THR A 258 -21.16 -13.53 6.15
N ASP A 259 -20.97 -12.21 6.24
CA ASP A 259 -21.31 -11.28 5.17
C ASP A 259 -20.30 -11.42 4.02
N THR A 260 -20.67 -12.23 3.04
CA THR A 260 -19.80 -12.59 1.92
C THR A 260 -19.36 -11.40 1.06
N ALA A 261 -20.24 -10.42 0.82
CA ALA A 261 -19.91 -9.25 0.01
C ALA A 261 -18.94 -8.32 0.76
N ALA A 262 -19.18 -8.10 2.06
CA ALA A 262 -18.26 -7.33 2.89
C ALA A 262 -16.88 -7.99 2.99
N VAL A 263 -16.83 -9.32 3.16
CA VAL A 263 -15.58 -10.09 3.22
C VAL A 263 -14.76 -9.90 1.95
N ASP A 264 -15.36 -10.07 0.78
CA ASP A 264 -14.62 -10.00 -0.48
C ASP A 264 -14.21 -8.58 -0.84
N ALA A 265 -15.11 -7.60 -0.70
CA ALA A 265 -14.78 -6.19 -0.91
C ALA A 265 -13.61 -5.73 -0.01
N HIS A 266 -13.59 -6.20 1.24
CA HIS A 266 -12.55 -5.84 2.20
C HIS A 266 -11.22 -6.53 1.90
N ALA A 267 -11.24 -7.85 1.70
CA ALA A 267 -10.04 -8.63 1.46
C ALA A 267 -9.39 -8.28 0.12
N TYR A 268 -10.19 -8.16 -0.95
CA TYR A 268 -9.69 -7.87 -2.29
C TYR A 268 -9.21 -6.44 -2.47
N ALA A 269 -9.76 -5.47 -1.73
CA ALA A 269 -9.16 -4.13 -1.67
C ALA A 269 -7.73 -4.18 -1.09
N GLY A 270 -7.52 -4.99 -0.04
CA GLY A 270 -6.20 -5.26 0.51
C GLY A 270 -5.28 -6.01 -0.46
N PHE A 271 -5.78 -7.00 -1.18
CA PHE A 271 -4.99 -7.73 -2.18
C PHE A 271 -4.55 -6.82 -3.32
N THR A 272 -5.44 -5.98 -3.81
CA THR A 272 -5.14 -4.99 -4.85
C THR A 272 -4.06 -4.02 -4.38
N TYR A 273 -4.19 -3.47 -3.16
CA TYR A 273 -3.12 -2.64 -2.59
C TYR A 273 -1.77 -3.37 -2.57
N ASP A 274 -1.77 -4.62 -2.08
CA ASP A 274 -0.56 -5.43 -1.98
C ASP A 274 0.06 -5.71 -3.35
N TYR A 275 -0.76 -5.93 -4.38
CA TYR A 275 -0.30 -6.12 -5.75
C TYR A 275 0.45 -4.88 -6.24
N PHE A 276 -0.20 -3.71 -6.21
CA PHE A 276 0.42 -2.46 -6.67
C PHE A 276 1.69 -2.12 -5.90
N PHE A 277 1.69 -2.33 -4.58
CA PHE A 277 2.86 -2.07 -3.74
C PHE A 277 4.00 -3.06 -4.03
N LYS A 278 3.74 -4.36 -4.06
CA LYS A 278 4.79 -5.38 -4.26
C LYS A 278 5.33 -5.38 -5.69
N ARG A 279 4.48 -5.08 -6.67
CA ARG A 279 4.85 -5.12 -8.08
C ARG A 279 5.53 -3.84 -8.56
N TYR A 280 5.00 -2.69 -8.15
CA TYR A 280 5.44 -1.39 -8.69
C TYR A 280 5.97 -0.43 -7.63
N GLY A 281 5.93 -0.79 -6.34
CA GLY A 281 6.29 0.12 -5.24
C GLY A 281 5.30 1.27 -5.05
N ARG A 282 4.11 1.20 -5.68
CA ARG A 282 3.09 2.24 -5.58
C ARG A 282 2.41 2.20 -4.22
N ARG A 283 2.30 3.35 -3.57
CA ARG A 283 1.67 3.51 -2.25
C ARG A 283 0.21 3.91 -2.37
N GLY A 284 -0.69 2.94 -2.50
CA GLY A 284 -2.14 3.18 -2.62
C GLY A 284 -2.56 3.83 -3.94
N LEU A 285 -3.76 4.40 -3.97
CA LEU A 285 -4.36 4.95 -5.18
C LEU A 285 -3.64 6.20 -5.68
N ASP A 286 -3.11 7.03 -4.77
CA ASP A 286 -2.50 8.34 -5.06
C ASP A 286 -0.97 8.39 -4.90
N ASN A 287 -0.35 7.22 -4.70
CA ASN A 287 1.06 7.07 -4.32
C ASN A 287 1.45 7.73 -2.98
N ARG A 288 0.47 8.01 -2.11
CA ARG A 288 0.65 8.52 -0.74
C ARG A 288 -0.24 7.81 0.28
N ASP A 289 -0.72 6.63 -0.07
CA ASP A 289 -1.60 5.79 0.75
C ASP A 289 -2.94 6.48 1.09
N LEU A 290 -3.58 7.09 0.08
CA LEU A 290 -4.98 7.53 0.19
C LEU A 290 -5.85 6.40 0.76
N ARG A 291 -6.73 6.79 1.69
CA ARG A 291 -7.73 5.93 2.28
C ARG A 291 -8.63 5.29 1.21
N ILE A 292 -8.99 4.02 1.40
CA ILE A 292 -9.80 3.23 0.48
C ILE A 292 -11.14 2.89 1.16
N LEU A 293 -12.26 3.23 0.53
CA LEU A 293 -13.61 3.07 1.06
C LEU A 293 -14.45 2.20 0.13
N SER A 294 -14.82 1.02 0.59
CA SER A 294 -15.69 0.08 -0.11
C SER A 294 -17.11 0.19 0.41
N LEU A 295 -18.09 0.48 -0.44
CA LEU A 295 -19.52 0.48 -0.11
C LEU A 295 -20.16 -0.83 -0.60
N VAL A 296 -20.66 -1.65 0.32
CA VAL A 296 -21.42 -2.87 0.02
C VAL A 296 -22.88 -2.70 0.45
N HIS A 297 -23.77 -3.57 -0.05
CA HIS A 297 -25.20 -3.52 0.21
C HIS A 297 -25.86 -2.17 -0.09
N PRO A 298 -25.62 -1.54 -1.27
CA PRO A 298 -26.21 -0.25 -1.61
C PRO A 298 -27.74 -0.30 -1.72
N VAL A 299 -28.29 -1.48 -2.01
CA VAL A 299 -29.71 -1.78 -2.21
C VAL A 299 -30.04 -3.12 -1.55
N ARG A 300 -31.32 -3.43 -1.34
CA ARG A 300 -31.74 -4.76 -0.89
C ARG A 300 -31.91 -5.65 -2.12
N ARG A 301 -31.08 -6.68 -2.27
CA ARG A 301 -31.07 -7.57 -3.44
C ARG A 301 -32.47 -8.07 -3.87
N GLN A 302 -33.34 -8.41 -2.92
CA GLN A 302 -34.70 -8.90 -3.18
C GLN A 302 -35.67 -7.87 -3.79
N ASP A 303 -35.35 -6.57 -3.71
CA ASP A 303 -36.25 -5.50 -4.15
C ASP A 303 -36.11 -5.19 -5.65
N VAL A 304 -35.26 -5.92 -6.39
CA VAL A 304 -34.86 -5.61 -7.78
C VAL A 304 -36.04 -5.26 -8.70
N LEU A 305 -37.17 -5.98 -8.59
CA LEU A 305 -38.34 -5.78 -9.45
C LEU A 305 -39.10 -4.48 -9.18
N SER A 306 -38.89 -3.88 -8.01
CA SER A 306 -39.51 -2.61 -7.62
C SER A 306 -38.63 -1.40 -7.92
N GLN A 307 -37.40 -1.61 -8.36
CA GLN A 307 -36.43 -0.55 -8.58
C GLN A 307 -36.54 0.06 -9.98
N PRO A 308 -36.30 1.37 -10.12
CA PRO A 308 -36.25 1.99 -11.43
C PRO A 308 -34.99 1.51 -12.21
N PRO A 309 -35.02 1.53 -13.56
CA PRO A 309 -33.94 0.96 -14.38
C PRO A 309 -32.53 1.47 -14.05
N PHE A 310 -32.37 2.75 -13.72
CA PHE A 310 -31.07 3.32 -13.38
C PHE A 310 -30.49 2.74 -12.07
N ILE A 311 -31.36 2.40 -11.09
CA ILE A 311 -30.93 1.78 -9.84
C ILE A 311 -30.53 0.33 -10.09
N ILE A 312 -31.26 -0.40 -10.94
CA ILE A 312 -30.89 -1.76 -11.35
C ILE A 312 -29.52 -1.74 -12.04
N GLY A 313 -29.35 -0.85 -13.03
CA GLY A 313 -28.10 -0.70 -13.74
C GLY A 313 -26.93 -0.38 -12.80
N LEU A 314 -27.07 0.65 -11.97
CA LEU A 314 -25.96 1.15 -11.16
C LEU A 314 -25.68 0.32 -9.89
N PHE A 315 -26.70 -0.09 -9.16
CA PHE A 315 -26.54 -0.67 -7.81
C PHE A 315 -26.80 -2.18 -7.73
N TYR A 316 -27.25 -2.83 -8.82
CA TYR A 316 -27.35 -4.29 -8.89
C TYR A 316 -26.36 -4.87 -9.90
N LEU A 317 -26.28 -4.28 -11.09
CA LEU A 317 -25.56 -4.85 -12.24
C LEU A 317 -24.26 -4.08 -12.55
N ASN A 318 -23.66 -3.43 -11.57
CA ASN A 318 -22.43 -2.67 -11.76
C ASN A 318 -21.57 -2.59 -10.49
N ALA A 319 -20.29 -2.28 -10.68
CA ALA A 319 -19.41 -1.72 -9.67
C ALA A 319 -18.89 -0.37 -10.19
N ALA A 320 -18.48 0.53 -9.30
CA ALA A 320 -17.97 1.82 -9.75
C ALA A 320 -17.04 2.48 -8.73
N TYR A 321 -15.99 3.11 -9.25
CA TYR A 321 -15.20 4.14 -8.57
C TYR A 321 -15.87 5.52 -8.67
N PHE A 322 -16.05 6.19 -7.54
CA PHE A 322 -16.73 7.49 -7.42
C PHE A 322 -15.79 8.66 -7.15
N GLY A 323 -14.47 8.47 -7.28
CA GLY A 323 -13.48 9.47 -6.86
C GLY A 323 -13.10 9.35 -5.39
N ASP A 324 -12.01 10.02 -5.00
CA ASP A 324 -11.57 10.17 -3.59
C ASP A 324 -11.42 8.86 -2.80
N GLY A 325 -11.11 7.76 -3.50
CA GLY A 325 -10.92 6.44 -2.90
C GLY A 325 -12.20 5.69 -2.57
N VAL A 326 -13.35 6.11 -3.12
CA VAL A 326 -14.65 5.47 -2.90
C VAL A 326 -14.98 4.50 -4.03
N MET A 327 -15.22 3.24 -3.68
CA MET A 327 -15.78 2.22 -4.58
C MET A 327 -17.14 1.79 -4.05
N MET A 328 -18.03 1.42 -4.96
CA MET A 328 -19.31 0.81 -4.64
C MET A 328 -19.47 -0.47 -5.44
N TYR A 329 -19.96 -1.51 -4.79
CA TYR A 329 -20.19 -2.81 -5.41
C TYR A 329 -21.67 -3.14 -5.39
N GLY A 330 -22.22 -3.41 -6.58
CA GLY A 330 -23.61 -3.80 -6.75
C GLY A 330 -23.96 -5.16 -6.13
N GLU A 331 -25.24 -5.31 -5.81
CA GLU A 331 -25.76 -6.50 -5.11
C GLU A 331 -25.84 -7.77 -5.97
N GLY A 332 -25.73 -7.65 -7.30
CA GLY A 332 -26.15 -8.71 -8.20
C GLY A 332 -27.66 -8.94 -8.16
N LEU A 333 -28.11 -10.08 -8.69
CA LEU A 333 -29.54 -10.41 -8.82
C LEU A 333 -29.94 -11.53 -7.85
N PRO A 334 -31.18 -11.56 -7.32
CA PRO A 334 -31.66 -12.69 -6.53
C PRO A 334 -31.55 -14.02 -7.28
N ALA A 335 -31.47 -15.12 -6.52
CA ALA A 335 -31.49 -16.45 -7.10
C ALA A 335 -32.69 -16.65 -8.05
N GLY A 336 -32.43 -17.18 -9.25
CA GLY A 336 -33.44 -17.40 -10.29
C GLY A 336 -33.67 -16.22 -11.24
N PHE A 337 -33.06 -15.06 -10.98
CA PHE A 337 -33.09 -13.91 -11.89
C PHE A 337 -31.85 -13.87 -12.78
N THR A 338 -32.01 -13.32 -13.99
CA THR A 338 -30.92 -13.11 -14.94
C THR A 338 -31.05 -11.75 -15.62
N ALA A 339 -29.92 -11.19 -16.03
CA ALA A 339 -29.84 -10.03 -16.91
C ALA A 339 -28.86 -10.35 -18.05
N GLY A 340 -29.26 -10.06 -19.29
CA GLY A 340 -28.46 -10.45 -20.46
C GLY A 340 -28.28 -11.96 -20.63
N GLY A 341 -29.15 -12.78 -20.02
CA GLY A 341 -28.98 -14.24 -19.98
C GLY A 341 -27.96 -14.73 -18.95
N GLN A 342 -27.42 -13.84 -18.11
CA GLN A 342 -26.43 -14.15 -17.09
C GLN A 342 -27.01 -14.06 -15.68
N VAL A 343 -26.55 -14.94 -14.80
CA VAL A 343 -26.70 -14.84 -13.36
C VAL A 343 -25.66 -13.86 -12.84
N TRP A 344 -26.09 -12.96 -11.97
CA TRP A 344 -25.22 -11.98 -11.33
C TRP A 344 -25.24 -12.24 -9.83
N ASP A 345 -24.07 -12.49 -9.25
CA ASP A 345 -23.88 -12.52 -7.80
C ASP A 345 -23.37 -11.17 -7.28
N TYR A 346 -23.11 -11.08 -5.97
CA TYR A 346 -22.46 -9.89 -5.38
C TYR A 346 -21.15 -9.59 -6.14
N VAL A 347 -21.09 -8.45 -6.83
CA VAL A 347 -19.98 -8.19 -7.78
C VAL A 347 -18.63 -7.99 -7.09
N ALA A 348 -18.64 -7.65 -5.80
CA ALA A 348 -17.44 -7.63 -4.96
C ALA A 348 -16.75 -9.01 -4.86
N GLY A 349 -17.45 -10.10 -5.19
CA GLY A 349 -16.93 -11.46 -5.12
C GLY A 349 -15.91 -11.84 -6.18
N ALA A 350 -15.69 -10.98 -7.18
CA ALA A 350 -14.66 -11.16 -8.20
C ALA A 350 -13.46 -10.23 -7.93
N LEU A 351 -12.26 -10.81 -7.83
CA LEU A 351 -11.04 -10.06 -7.50
C LEU A 351 -10.67 -9.06 -8.59
N ASP A 352 -10.84 -9.45 -9.85
CA ASP A 352 -10.57 -8.61 -11.01
C ASP A 352 -11.50 -7.39 -11.08
N ILE A 353 -12.79 -7.50 -10.71
CA ILE A 353 -13.73 -6.37 -10.58
C ILE A 353 -13.25 -5.41 -9.49
N VAL A 354 -12.93 -5.91 -8.29
CA VAL A 354 -12.45 -5.04 -7.19
C VAL A 354 -11.14 -4.32 -7.58
N ALA A 355 -10.23 -5.03 -8.23
CA ALA A 355 -8.97 -4.48 -8.70
C ALA A 355 -9.16 -3.49 -9.87
N HIS A 356 -10.13 -3.73 -10.76
CA HIS A 356 -10.54 -2.82 -11.83
C HIS A 356 -11.01 -1.48 -11.25
N GLU A 357 -11.95 -1.50 -10.30
CA GLU A 357 -12.46 -0.26 -9.69
C GLU A 357 -11.37 0.55 -8.98
N LEU A 358 -10.49 -0.12 -8.23
CA LEU A 358 -9.36 0.55 -7.59
C LEU A 358 -8.37 1.11 -8.61
N THR A 359 -8.24 0.47 -9.77
CA THR A 359 -7.35 0.95 -10.83
C THR A 359 -7.87 2.22 -11.49
N HIS A 360 -9.18 2.47 -11.53
CA HIS A 360 -9.69 3.80 -11.91
C HIS A 360 -9.15 4.89 -10.99
N GLY A 361 -9.06 4.64 -9.68
CA GLY A 361 -8.42 5.57 -8.74
C GLY A 361 -6.93 5.75 -9.03
N VAL A 362 -6.21 4.69 -9.41
CA VAL A 362 -4.82 4.81 -9.86
C VAL A 362 -4.71 5.71 -11.10
N THR A 363 -5.61 5.54 -12.08
CA THR A 363 -5.69 6.39 -13.27
C THR A 363 -5.96 7.85 -12.91
N ASP A 364 -6.90 8.11 -12.01
CA ASP A 364 -7.28 9.46 -11.56
C ASP A 364 -6.10 10.21 -10.95
N TYR A 365 -5.31 9.55 -10.08
CA TYR A 365 -4.10 10.13 -9.49
C TYR A 365 -2.81 9.89 -10.29
N SER A 366 -2.91 9.59 -11.59
CA SER A 366 -1.74 9.47 -12.47
C SER A 366 -1.93 10.14 -13.82
N SER A 367 -2.47 9.42 -14.81
CA SER A 367 -2.65 9.92 -16.17
C SER A 367 -3.85 10.88 -16.29
N GLY A 368 -4.83 10.78 -15.38
CA GLY A 368 -6.03 11.62 -15.40
C GLY A 368 -6.82 11.49 -16.69
N LEU A 369 -6.87 10.29 -17.28
CA LEU A 369 -7.56 10.04 -18.54
C LEU A 369 -9.06 10.34 -18.39
N ILE A 370 -9.53 11.32 -19.16
CA ILE A 370 -10.94 11.70 -19.22
C ILE A 370 -11.77 10.47 -19.63
N TYR A 371 -12.88 10.24 -18.94
CA TYR A 371 -13.74 9.09 -19.14
C TYR A 371 -14.70 9.28 -20.34
N GLU A 372 -14.11 9.49 -21.52
CA GLU A 372 -14.82 9.72 -22.77
C GLU A 372 -13.96 9.30 -23.97
N ASN A 373 -14.59 8.75 -25.01
CA ASN A 373 -13.96 8.38 -26.28
C ASN A 373 -12.72 7.49 -26.09
N GLU A 374 -11.66 7.70 -26.88
CA GLU A 374 -10.42 6.90 -26.79
C GLU A 374 -9.68 7.05 -25.43
N PRO A 375 -9.59 8.24 -24.81
CA PRO A 375 -9.07 8.36 -23.44
C PRO A 375 -9.83 7.50 -22.42
N GLY A 376 -11.16 7.46 -22.52
CA GLY A 376 -11.99 6.62 -21.65
C GLY A 376 -11.79 5.13 -21.94
N ALA A 377 -11.68 4.75 -23.21
CA ALA A 377 -11.37 3.36 -23.58
C ALA A 377 -9.99 2.89 -23.08
N LEU A 378 -9.01 3.79 -23.03
CA LEU A 378 -7.71 3.51 -22.40
C LEU A 378 -7.80 3.43 -20.87
N ASN A 379 -8.67 4.23 -20.25
CA ASN A 379 -8.95 4.16 -18.82
C ASN A 379 -9.55 2.79 -18.44
N GLU A 380 -10.61 2.38 -19.14
CA GLU A 380 -11.24 1.06 -19.01
C GLU A 380 -10.25 -0.09 -19.21
N ALA A 381 -9.50 -0.03 -20.31
CA ALA A 381 -8.57 -1.10 -20.62
C ALA A 381 -7.44 -1.20 -19.59
N PHE A 382 -6.95 -0.08 -19.09
CA PHE A 382 -5.93 -0.12 -18.04
C PHE A 382 -6.47 -0.74 -16.74
N SER A 383 -7.72 -0.46 -16.39
CA SER A 383 -8.41 -1.11 -15.27
C SER A 383 -8.58 -2.62 -15.48
N ASP A 384 -8.98 -3.07 -16.67
CA ASP A 384 -9.03 -4.50 -17.02
C ASP A 384 -7.65 -5.17 -16.95
N MET A 385 -6.61 -4.53 -17.48
CA MET A 385 -5.23 -5.05 -17.45
C MET A 385 -4.73 -5.27 -16.03
N MET A 386 -4.92 -4.30 -15.15
CA MET A 386 -4.49 -4.40 -13.75
C MET A 386 -5.41 -5.34 -12.96
N GLY A 387 -6.70 -5.41 -13.29
CA GLY A 387 -7.65 -6.39 -12.74
C GLY A 387 -7.17 -7.82 -12.97
N ALA A 388 -7.01 -8.19 -14.24
CA ALA A 388 -6.51 -9.52 -14.63
C ALA A 388 -5.11 -9.79 -14.06
N ALA A 389 -4.20 -8.82 -14.10
CA ALA A 389 -2.84 -9.01 -13.58
C ALA A 389 -2.82 -9.23 -12.05
N THR A 390 -3.70 -8.54 -11.31
CA THR A 390 -3.90 -8.77 -9.86
C THR A 390 -4.45 -10.16 -9.60
N GLU A 391 -5.43 -10.59 -10.39
CA GLU A 391 -6.00 -11.93 -10.28
C GLU A 391 -4.94 -13.01 -10.51
N PHE A 392 -4.16 -12.91 -11.59
CA PHE A 392 -3.03 -13.80 -11.86
C PHE A 392 -1.92 -13.77 -10.80
N TYR A 393 -1.84 -12.71 -9.99
CA TYR A 393 -0.87 -12.60 -8.91
C TYR A 393 -1.29 -13.42 -7.68
N PHE A 394 -2.59 -13.54 -7.41
CA PHE A 394 -3.12 -14.20 -6.21
C PHE A 394 -3.75 -15.56 -6.47
N GLN A 395 -4.22 -15.82 -7.68
CA GLN A 395 -4.94 -17.04 -8.04
C GLN A 395 -4.14 -17.90 -9.02
N GLU A 396 -4.39 -19.20 -8.97
CA GLU A 396 -3.81 -20.13 -9.93
C GLU A 396 -4.46 -19.95 -11.30
N ARG A 397 -3.66 -19.99 -12.36
CA ARG A 397 -4.17 -19.96 -13.74
C ARG A 397 -5.08 -21.16 -14.00
N GLY A 398 -6.24 -20.92 -14.57
CA GLY A 398 -7.21 -21.96 -14.92
C GLY A 398 -8.51 -21.33 -15.37
N SER A 399 -9.51 -22.15 -15.70
CA SER A 399 -10.85 -21.67 -16.04
C SER A 399 -11.83 -21.92 -14.90
N GLY A 400 -12.77 -21.01 -14.70
CA GLY A 400 -13.85 -21.14 -13.73
C GLY A 400 -13.53 -20.41 -12.43
N GLN A 401 -14.41 -20.56 -11.44
CA GLN A 401 -14.39 -19.70 -10.26
C GLN A 401 -13.08 -19.78 -9.46
N LEU A 402 -12.57 -18.64 -8.99
CA LEU A 402 -11.33 -18.48 -8.24
C LEU A 402 -10.08 -18.96 -9.02
N ARG A 403 -10.11 -18.81 -10.35
CA ARG A 403 -8.99 -19.12 -11.24
C ARG A 403 -8.70 -17.96 -12.17
N ALA A 404 -7.45 -17.53 -12.18
CA ALA A 404 -7.02 -16.47 -13.06
C ALA A 404 -7.09 -16.88 -14.53
N ASP A 405 -7.87 -16.13 -15.29
CA ASP A 405 -7.92 -16.22 -16.74
C ASP A 405 -7.91 -14.83 -17.42
N TRP A 406 -8.50 -14.73 -18.60
CA TRP A 406 -8.50 -13.51 -19.43
C TRP A 406 -9.94 -13.09 -19.76
N LEU A 407 -10.91 -13.58 -18.99
CA LEU A 407 -12.25 -13.05 -18.88
C LEU A 407 -12.28 -12.02 -17.76
N LEU A 408 -13.32 -11.19 -17.75
CA LEU A 408 -13.53 -10.19 -16.71
C LEU A 408 -14.88 -10.42 -16.03
N GLY A 409 -14.88 -10.61 -14.71
CA GLY A 409 -16.05 -10.76 -13.85
C GLY A 409 -16.74 -12.13 -13.92
N GLU A 410 -16.15 -13.12 -14.57
CA GLU A 410 -16.70 -14.47 -14.76
C GLU A 410 -16.91 -15.25 -13.46
N ASP A 411 -16.18 -14.90 -12.40
CA ASP A 411 -16.35 -15.40 -11.03
C ASP A 411 -17.81 -15.25 -10.52
N VAL A 412 -18.42 -14.09 -10.80
CA VAL A 412 -19.73 -13.69 -10.25
C VAL A 412 -20.79 -13.40 -11.32
N ILE A 413 -20.40 -13.22 -12.59
CA ILE A 413 -21.29 -12.96 -13.72
C ILE A 413 -21.21 -14.15 -14.67
N ARG A 414 -22.23 -15.01 -14.66
CA ARG A 414 -22.17 -16.34 -15.28
C ARG A 414 -23.31 -16.61 -16.25
N PRO A 415 -23.05 -17.26 -17.40
CA PRO A 415 -21.75 -17.74 -17.85
C PRO A 415 -20.88 -16.62 -18.44
N GLY A 416 -19.57 -16.74 -18.26
CA GLY A 416 -18.56 -16.09 -19.12
C GLY A 416 -18.14 -14.65 -18.79
N GLY A 417 -18.65 -14.01 -17.73
CA GLY A 417 -18.25 -12.64 -17.40
C GLY A 417 -18.75 -11.60 -18.40
N LEU A 418 -18.15 -10.41 -18.36
CA LEU A 418 -18.55 -9.26 -19.18
C LEU A 418 -17.72 -9.07 -20.43
N ARG A 419 -16.42 -9.36 -20.37
CA ARG A 419 -15.46 -9.11 -21.44
C ARG A 419 -14.46 -10.25 -21.55
N SER A 420 -13.78 -10.30 -22.69
CA SER A 420 -12.59 -11.15 -22.88
C SER A 420 -11.44 -10.33 -23.40
N MET A 421 -10.30 -10.33 -22.69
CA MET A 421 -9.08 -9.70 -23.17
C MET A 421 -8.45 -10.50 -24.32
N GLN A 422 -8.54 -11.83 -24.28
CA GLN A 422 -7.94 -12.69 -25.31
C GLN A 422 -8.76 -12.78 -26.60
N ASN A 423 -10.08 -12.55 -26.52
CA ASN A 423 -10.98 -12.58 -27.68
C ASN A 423 -12.15 -11.58 -27.53
N PRO A 424 -11.91 -10.26 -27.60
CA PRO A 424 -12.96 -9.26 -27.41
C PRO A 424 -14.16 -9.45 -28.35
N ALA A 425 -13.89 -9.90 -29.58
CA ALA A 425 -14.92 -10.11 -30.60
C ALA A 425 -15.96 -11.18 -30.22
N SER A 426 -15.68 -12.11 -29.29
CA SER A 426 -16.69 -13.07 -28.82
C SER A 426 -17.75 -12.44 -27.93
N TYR A 427 -17.50 -11.24 -27.39
CA TYR A 427 -18.43 -10.45 -26.58
C TYR A 427 -19.05 -9.29 -27.37
N GLY A 428 -18.68 -9.14 -28.66
CA GLY A 428 -19.14 -8.07 -29.52
C GLY A 428 -18.23 -6.83 -29.53
N ASP A 429 -17.13 -6.85 -28.76
CA ASP A 429 -16.20 -5.73 -28.67
C ASP A 429 -15.19 -5.73 -29.84
N PRO A 430 -14.76 -4.55 -30.32
CA PRO A 430 -13.69 -4.44 -31.30
C PRO A 430 -12.37 -5.00 -30.78
N ASP A 431 -11.73 -5.80 -31.63
CA ASP A 431 -10.41 -6.39 -31.46
C ASP A 431 -9.33 -5.70 -32.31
N HIS A 432 -9.69 -4.69 -33.10
CA HIS A 432 -8.76 -3.96 -33.95
C HIS A 432 -9.22 -2.49 -34.15
N TYR A 433 -8.29 -1.58 -34.39
CA TYR A 433 -8.61 -0.15 -34.45
C TYR A 433 -9.52 0.24 -35.64
N THR A 434 -9.53 -0.58 -36.70
CA THR A 434 -10.36 -0.35 -37.90
C THR A 434 -11.85 -0.57 -37.65
N ASN A 435 -12.22 -1.42 -36.68
CA ASN A 435 -13.61 -1.70 -36.31
C ASN A 435 -14.02 -1.04 -34.99
N ARG A 436 -13.26 -0.05 -34.51
CA ARG A 436 -13.62 0.74 -33.32
C ARG A 436 -15.02 1.34 -33.48
N TYR A 437 -15.76 1.38 -32.38
CA TYR A 437 -17.03 2.09 -32.25
C TYR A 437 -16.79 3.60 -32.36
N ARG A 438 -17.72 4.31 -33.05
CA ARG A 438 -17.65 5.76 -33.32
C ARG A 438 -18.95 6.49 -32.99
N GLY A 439 -19.87 5.83 -32.31
CA GLY A 439 -21.12 6.44 -31.86
C GLY A 439 -20.92 7.20 -30.54
N THR A 440 -22.02 7.60 -29.92
CA THR A 440 -22.04 8.44 -28.71
C THR A 440 -22.47 7.69 -27.46
N ASP A 441 -22.98 6.46 -27.61
CA ASP A 441 -23.38 5.64 -26.45
C ASP A 441 -22.15 5.29 -25.63
N ASP A 442 -22.35 4.95 -24.35
CA ASP A 442 -21.27 4.50 -23.48
C ASP A 442 -20.07 5.49 -23.46
N ASN A 443 -20.38 6.78 -23.35
CA ASN A 443 -19.39 7.86 -23.37
C ASN A 443 -18.46 7.84 -24.61
N GLY A 444 -18.97 7.44 -25.77
CA GLY A 444 -18.14 7.22 -26.97
C GLY A 444 -17.56 5.81 -27.07
N GLY A 445 -18.21 4.83 -26.44
CA GLY A 445 -17.83 3.42 -26.42
C GLY A 445 -16.58 3.15 -25.61
N VAL A 446 -16.49 3.63 -24.37
CA VAL A 446 -15.33 3.42 -23.50
C VAL A 446 -15.16 1.94 -23.14
N HIS A 447 -16.23 1.25 -22.75
CA HIS A 447 -16.21 -0.19 -22.47
C HIS A 447 -16.14 -1.02 -23.76
N ILE A 448 -16.67 -0.49 -24.87
CA ILE A 448 -16.65 -1.17 -26.17
C ILE A 448 -15.22 -1.15 -26.74
N ASN A 449 -14.63 0.04 -26.86
CA ASN A 449 -13.33 0.21 -27.51
C ASN A 449 -12.13 -0.27 -26.67
N SER A 450 -12.32 -0.55 -25.37
CA SER A 450 -11.29 -1.12 -24.49
C SER A 450 -10.83 -2.52 -24.93
N GLY A 451 -11.65 -3.25 -25.69
CA GLY A 451 -11.29 -4.54 -26.29
C GLY A 451 -10.00 -4.48 -27.13
N ILE A 452 -9.74 -3.36 -27.81
CA ILE A 452 -8.56 -3.18 -28.67
C ILE A 452 -7.26 -3.20 -27.83
N PRO A 453 -7.06 -2.30 -26.85
CA PRO A 453 -5.89 -2.35 -25.96
C PRO A 453 -5.86 -3.59 -25.06
N ASN A 454 -7.01 -4.14 -24.64
CA ASN A 454 -7.05 -5.39 -23.88
C ASN A 454 -6.40 -6.56 -24.64
N LEU A 455 -6.76 -6.73 -25.92
CA LEU A 455 -6.14 -7.73 -26.79
C LEU A 455 -4.65 -7.43 -27.03
N ALA A 456 -4.28 -6.16 -27.17
CA ALA A 456 -2.87 -5.78 -27.30
C ALA A 456 -2.07 -6.19 -26.06
N PHE A 457 -2.61 -6.01 -24.85
CA PHE A 457 -1.99 -6.44 -23.60
C PHE A 457 -1.90 -7.97 -23.50
N TYR A 458 -2.98 -8.69 -23.80
CA TYR A 458 -2.97 -10.15 -23.85
C TYR A 458 -1.87 -10.68 -24.79
N LEU A 459 -1.81 -10.17 -26.03
CA LEU A 459 -0.81 -10.57 -27.01
C LEU A 459 0.61 -10.17 -26.58
N ALA A 460 0.78 -9.02 -25.92
CA ALA A 460 2.07 -8.61 -25.39
C ALA A 460 2.57 -9.58 -24.31
N ILE A 461 1.69 -10.11 -23.45
CA ILE A 461 2.06 -11.04 -22.37
C ILE A 461 2.19 -12.48 -22.88
N GLU A 462 1.15 -13.02 -23.51
CA GLU A 462 1.05 -14.44 -23.88
C GLU A 462 1.65 -14.72 -25.26
N GLY A 463 1.73 -13.72 -26.13
CA GLY A 463 2.07 -13.89 -27.54
C GLY A 463 0.95 -14.55 -28.33
N GLY A 464 1.27 -14.96 -29.56
CA GLY A 464 0.33 -15.64 -30.46
C GLY A 464 0.08 -14.84 -31.73
N ALA A 465 -0.95 -15.23 -32.48
CA ALA A 465 -1.36 -14.50 -33.68
C ALA A 465 -2.57 -13.63 -33.36
N HIS A 466 -2.55 -12.38 -33.83
CA HIS A 466 -3.71 -11.49 -33.70
C HIS A 466 -4.93 -12.14 -34.38
N PRO A 467 -6.09 -12.28 -33.70
CA PRO A 467 -7.24 -13.05 -34.18
C PRO A 467 -7.77 -12.58 -35.54
N ARG A 468 -7.82 -11.25 -35.77
CA ARG A 468 -8.21 -10.67 -37.06
C ARG A 468 -7.14 -10.68 -38.16
N THR A 469 -5.93 -10.23 -37.86
CA THR A 469 -4.92 -9.97 -38.90
C THR A 469 -3.97 -11.14 -39.15
N GLY A 470 -3.94 -12.13 -38.24
CA GLY A 470 -2.98 -13.22 -38.25
C GLY A 470 -1.53 -12.79 -37.95
N ALA A 471 -1.30 -11.51 -37.63
CA ALA A 471 0.03 -10.99 -37.38
C ALA A 471 0.62 -11.65 -36.11
N PRO A 472 1.85 -12.22 -36.17
CA PRO A 472 2.46 -12.85 -35.02
C PRO A 472 2.98 -11.80 -34.02
N VAL A 473 2.76 -12.04 -32.75
CA VAL A 473 3.29 -11.27 -31.61
C VAL A 473 4.09 -12.21 -30.72
N SER A 474 5.34 -11.84 -30.43
CA SER A 474 6.16 -12.54 -29.44
C SER A 474 5.82 -12.01 -28.05
N GLY A 475 5.26 -12.88 -27.21
CA GLY A 475 4.92 -12.53 -25.83
C GLY A 475 6.18 -12.31 -24.98
N VAL A 476 6.12 -11.34 -24.06
CA VAL A 476 7.18 -11.09 -23.08
C VAL A 476 7.08 -12.01 -21.86
N GLY A 477 6.02 -12.81 -21.76
CA GLY A 477 5.86 -13.87 -20.78
C GLY A 477 5.18 -13.45 -19.48
N PHE A 478 4.62 -14.46 -18.81
CA PHE A 478 3.75 -14.34 -17.63
C PHE A 478 4.35 -13.57 -16.45
N ALA A 479 5.68 -13.51 -16.33
CA ALA A 479 6.36 -12.82 -15.24
C ALA A 479 6.38 -11.29 -15.39
N ASN A 480 5.86 -10.75 -16.51
CA ASN A 480 5.85 -9.33 -16.85
C ASN A 480 4.48 -8.66 -16.75
N ARG A 481 3.44 -9.39 -16.32
CA ARG A 481 2.18 -8.78 -15.90
C ARG A 481 2.32 -8.13 -14.53
#